data_AF-A0A7D9JC92-F1
#
_entry.id   AF-A0A7D9JC92-F1
#
_cell.length_a   1.000
_cell.length_b   1.000
_cell.length_c   1.000
_cell.angle_alpha   90.00
_cell.angle_beta   90.00
_cell.angle_gamma   90.00
#
_symmetry.space_group_name_H-M   'P 1'
#
loop_
_entity.id
_entity.type
_entity.pdbx_description
1 polymer ?
#
loop_
_entity_poly.entity_id
_entity_poly.type
_entity_poly.pdbx_seq_one_letter_code
_entity_poly.pdbx_strand_id
1 'polypeptide(L)'
;MPNAFVSLLSGQDTTSCGTQASPCRTISYAIHLVSAGSIIYLDGTGTSWRRTYTCQPLRKEHEGIYLTKNMSFVSTGSRAHIACSQGNVWMVDGRGGKGGIQVNFKGLAFRNSSFDFVDASVNIKDCTFRETKLPALNFSIVELD
;
A
#
# COMPACT_ATOMS: atom_id res chain seq x y z
N MET A 1 -4.39 -15.42 4.86
CA MET A 1 -4.86 -15.51 3.45
C MET A 1 -3.67 -15.33 2.52
N PRO A 2 -3.59 -16.05 1.37
CA PRO A 2 -2.45 -15.95 0.48
C PRO A 2 -2.41 -14.67 -0.37
N ASN A 3 -3.57 -14.11 -0.72
CA ASN A 3 -3.72 -12.82 -1.41
C ASN A 3 -4.98 -12.14 -0.88
N ALA A 4 -5.10 -10.82 -1.07
CA ALA A 4 -6.33 -10.11 -0.74
C ALA A 4 -6.79 -9.16 -1.85
N PHE A 5 -8.10 -9.04 -2.01
CA PHE A 5 -8.76 -8.08 -2.88
C PHE A 5 -9.31 -6.91 -2.07
N VAL A 6 -9.14 -5.70 -2.60
CA VAL A 6 -9.59 -4.46 -1.99
C VAL A 6 -10.40 -3.70 -3.03
N SER A 7 -11.62 -3.28 -2.67
CA SER A 7 -12.46 -2.43 -3.50
C SER A 7 -13.01 -1.28 -2.66
N LEU A 8 -12.72 -0.05 -3.09
CA LEU A 8 -13.22 1.16 -2.44
C LEU A 8 -14.75 1.25 -2.48
N LEU A 9 -15.38 0.73 -3.55
CA LEU A 9 -16.81 0.89 -3.81
C LEU A 9 -17.65 -0.20 -3.15
N SER A 10 -17.24 -1.46 -3.30
CA SER A 10 -18.01 -2.63 -2.87
C SER A 10 -17.44 -3.33 -1.64
N GLY A 11 -16.23 -2.97 -1.22
CA GLY A 11 -15.56 -3.62 -0.10
C GLY A 11 -16.12 -3.23 1.26
N GLN A 12 -15.89 -4.09 2.24
CA GLN A 12 -16.18 -3.86 3.64
C GLN A 12 -15.10 -4.50 4.50
N ASP A 13 -14.55 -3.75 5.45
CA ASP A 13 -13.54 -4.29 6.37
C ASP A 13 -14.21 -5.18 7.41
N THR A 14 -13.93 -6.47 7.34
CA THR A 14 -14.38 -7.50 8.28
C THR A 14 -13.27 -8.53 8.45
N THR A 15 -13.31 -9.33 9.51
CA THR A 15 -12.28 -10.35 9.77
C THR A 15 -12.15 -11.41 8.66
N SER A 16 -13.15 -11.51 7.77
CA SER A 16 -13.18 -12.44 6.63
C SER A 16 -13.14 -11.76 5.27
N CYS A 17 -12.93 -10.44 5.20
CA CYS A 17 -12.76 -9.73 3.93
C CYS A 17 -11.44 -10.11 3.25
N GLY A 18 -11.33 -9.76 1.97
CA GLY A 18 -10.12 -9.97 1.18
C GLY A 18 -10.26 -11.05 0.11
N THR A 19 -11.40 -11.72 0.03
CA THR A 19 -11.72 -12.58 -1.12
C THR A 19 -12.24 -11.74 -2.28
N GLN A 20 -12.23 -12.28 -3.50
CA GLN A 20 -12.78 -11.57 -4.66
C GLN A 20 -14.30 -11.30 -4.52
N ALA A 21 -15.03 -12.22 -3.87
CA ALA A 21 -16.46 -12.08 -3.62
C ALA A 21 -16.78 -11.14 -2.43
N SER A 22 -15.85 -11.01 -1.48
CA SER A 22 -15.98 -10.15 -0.30
C SER A 22 -14.67 -9.38 -0.09
N PRO A 23 -14.42 -8.31 -0.88
CA PRO A 23 -13.18 -7.56 -0.79
C PRO A 23 -13.15 -6.68 0.47
N CYS A 24 -11.95 -6.40 0.97
CA CYS A 24 -11.79 -5.37 1.99
C CYS A 24 -12.04 -3.98 1.39
N ARG A 25 -12.36 -3.00 2.24
CA ARG A 25 -12.52 -1.60 1.81
C ARG A 25 -11.20 -0.84 1.86
N THR A 26 -10.40 -1.05 2.90
CA THR A 26 -9.17 -0.29 3.12
C THR A 26 -7.92 -1.10 2.86
N ILE A 27 -6.87 -0.41 2.40
CA ILE A 27 -5.56 -1.01 2.12
C ILE A 27 -4.93 -1.58 3.40
N SER A 28 -4.93 -0.79 4.48
CA SER A 28 -4.33 -1.15 5.76
C SER A 28 -4.97 -2.37 6.41
N TYR A 29 -6.29 -2.54 6.27
CA TYR A 29 -6.97 -3.71 6.81
C TYR A 29 -6.60 -4.97 6.01
N ALA A 30 -6.54 -4.89 4.69
CA ALA A 30 -6.10 -6.01 3.85
C ALA A 30 -4.64 -6.42 4.15
N ILE A 31 -3.74 -5.45 4.33
CA ILE A 31 -2.34 -5.68 4.76
C ILE A 31 -2.29 -6.49 6.07
N HIS A 32 -3.16 -6.18 7.02
CA HIS A 32 -3.20 -6.86 8.32
C HIS A 32 -3.63 -8.32 8.21
N LEU A 33 -4.57 -8.66 7.33
CA LEU A 33 -5.10 -10.02 7.19
C LEU A 33 -4.20 -10.99 6.41
N VAL A 34 -3.32 -10.48 5.54
CA VAL A 34 -2.50 -11.33 4.67
C VAL A 34 -1.16 -11.71 5.29
N SER A 35 -0.55 -12.79 4.81
CA SER A 35 0.79 -13.22 5.24
C SER A 35 1.91 -12.53 4.44
N ALA A 36 3.16 -12.67 4.86
CA ALA A 36 4.30 -12.22 4.06
C ALA A 36 4.33 -12.93 2.68
N GLY A 37 4.74 -12.22 1.64
CA GLY A 37 4.76 -12.67 0.24
C GLY A 37 3.45 -12.49 -0.52
N SER A 38 2.38 -12.03 0.14
CA SER A 38 1.05 -11.90 -0.46
C SER A 38 0.94 -10.75 -1.46
N ILE A 39 -0.03 -10.87 -2.38
CA ILE A 39 -0.44 -9.81 -3.31
C ILE A 39 -1.75 -9.17 -2.84
N ILE A 40 -1.75 -7.84 -2.76
CA ILE A 40 -2.92 -7.00 -2.58
C ILE A 40 -3.37 -6.50 -3.95
N TYR A 41 -4.56 -6.94 -4.36
CA TYR A 41 -5.21 -6.49 -5.59
C TYR A 41 -6.12 -5.31 -5.28
N LEU A 42 -5.81 -4.14 -5.85
CA LEU A 42 -6.56 -2.91 -5.68
C LEU A 42 -7.45 -2.70 -6.90
N ASP A 43 -8.76 -2.83 -6.71
CA ASP A 43 -9.75 -2.56 -7.75
C ASP A 43 -9.77 -1.06 -8.05
N GLY A 44 -9.34 -0.69 -9.25
CA GLY A 44 -9.35 0.70 -9.69
C GLY A 44 -10.70 1.16 -10.23
N THR A 45 -11.66 0.27 -10.42
CA THR A 45 -12.96 0.57 -11.03
C THR A 45 -13.69 1.67 -10.26
N GLY A 46 -14.02 2.77 -10.97
CA GLY A 46 -14.67 3.94 -10.39
C GLY A 46 -13.83 4.74 -9.40
N THR A 47 -12.53 4.44 -9.27
CA THR A 47 -11.58 5.33 -8.58
C THR A 47 -11.17 6.49 -9.49
N SER A 48 -10.93 7.65 -8.89
CA SER A 48 -10.46 8.86 -9.57
C SER A 48 -9.83 9.81 -8.55
N TRP A 49 -9.27 10.94 -8.97
CA TRP A 49 -8.78 11.96 -8.04
C TRP A 49 -9.84 12.58 -7.12
N ARG A 50 -11.13 12.37 -7.36
CA ARG A 50 -12.22 12.77 -6.44
C ARG A 50 -12.65 11.63 -5.52
N ARG A 51 -12.23 10.39 -5.81
CA ARG A 51 -12.60 9.17 -5.09
C ARG A 51 -11.41 8.22 -5.10
N THR A 52 -10.52 8.39 -4.14
CA THR A 52 -9.27 7.65 -4.03
C THR A 52 -9.30 6.70 -2.84
N TYR A 53 -8.49 5.65 -2.90
CA TYR A 53 -8.06 4.99 -1.67
C TYR A 53 -7.28 5.98 -0.80
N THR A 54 -7.45 5.86 0.51
CA THR A 54 -6.75 6.69 1.49
C THR A 54 -5.65 5.90 2.19
N CYS A 55 -4.63 6.61 2.65
CA CYS A 55 -3.52 6.05 3.43
C CYS A 55 -3.84 6.09 4.93
N GLN A 56 -5.05 5.66 5.30
CA GLN A 56 -5.48 5.63 6.70
C GLN A 56 -4.74 4.51 7.42
N PRO A 57 -4.11 4.79 8.57
CA PRO A 57 -3.44 3.76 9.34
C PRO A 57 -4.46 2.80 9.95
N LEU A 58 -4.07 1.53 10.13
CA LEU A 58 -4.90 0.58 10.89
C LEU A 58 -4.85 0.87 12.40
N ARG A 59 -3.71 1.35 12.89
CA ARG A 59 -3.45 1.62 14.30
C ARG A 59 -3.03 3.08 14.49
N LYS A 60 -3.39 3.67 15.63
CA LYS A 60 -3.23 5.12 15.86
C LYS A 60 -1.77 5.55 15.98
N GLU A 61 -0.86 4.63 16.29
CA GLU A 61 0.58 4.86 16.38
C GLU A 61 1.29 5.05 15.03
N HIS A 62 0.60 4.84 13.92
CA HIS A 62 1.16 5.05 12.58
C HIS A 62 0.49 6.25 11.91
N GLU A 63 1.28 7.09 11.25
CA GLU A 63 0.75 8.24 10.50
C GLU A 63 0.09 7.81 9.19
N GLY A 64 0.45 6.65 8.64
CA GLY A 64 -0.11 6.13 7.40
C GLY A 64 -0.01 4.62 7.26
N ILE A 65 0.27 4.14 6.05
CA ILE A 65 0.38 2.71 5.79
C ILE A 65 1.75 2.23 6.28
N TYR A 66 1.76 1.19 7.12
CA TYR A 66 2.98 0.63 7.70
C TYR A 66 3.20 -0.80 7.21
N LEU A 67 4.35 -1.05 6.59
CA LEU A 67 4.73 -2.33 6.00
C LEU A 67 5.99 -2.86 6.68
N THR A 68 5.92 -4.09 7.19
CA THR A 68 7.04 -4.81 7.84
C THR A 68 7.30 -6.19 7.24
N LYS A 69 6.68 -6.49 6.10
CA LYS A 69 6.73 -7.81 5.48
C LYS A 69 6.70 -7.70 3.97
N ASN A 70 7.28 -8.70 3.29
CA ASN A 70 7.29 -8.78 1.83
C ASN A 70 5.86 -8.76 1.29
N MET A 71 5.58 -7.96 0.26
CA MET A 71 4.28 -7.98 -0.41
C MET A 71 4.27 -7.22 -1.74
N SER A 72 3.20 -7.41 -2.51
CA SER A 72 2.98 -6.70 -3.76
C SER A 72 1.62 -6.00 -3.78
N PHE A 73 1.56 -4.83 -4.40
CA PHE A 73 0.33 -4.08 -4.66
C PHE A 73 0.12 -3.97 -6.16
N VAL A 74 -1.02 -4.45 -6.64
CA VAL A 74 -1.33 -4.53 -8.06
C VAL A 74 -2.71 -3.97 -8.33
N SER A 75 -2.80 -3.04 -9.28
CA SER A 75 -4.09 -2.55 -9.75
C SER A 75 -4.85 -3.59 -10.58
N THR A 76 -6.17 -3.67 -10.42
CA THR A 76 -7.07 -4.51 -11.23
C THR A 76 -8.24 -3.70 -11.78
N GLY A 77 -8.85 -4.18 -12.88
CA GLY A 77 -9.92 -3.47 -13.59
C GLY A 77 -9.39 -2.25 -14.35
N SER A 78 -9.17 -1.15 -13.63
CA SER A 78 -8.53 0.07 -14.14
C SER A 78 -7.44 0.54 -13.18
N ARG A 79 -6.76 1.66 -13.47
CA ARG A 79 -5.71 2.21 -12.58
C ARG A 79 -6.33 2.71 -11.28
N ALA A 80 -5.94 2.11 -10.16
CA ALA A 80 -6.37 2.51 -8.82
C ALA A 80 -5.70 3.81 -8.41
N HIS A 81 -6.51 4.78 -8.02
CA HIS A 81 -6.06 6.08 -7.54
C HIS A 81 -5.98 6.10 -6.01
N ILE A 82 -4.80 6.42 -5.49
CA ILE A 82 -4.47 6.49 -4.07
C ILE A 82 -4.07 7.93 -3.78
N ALA A 83 -4.64 8.51 -2.73
CA ALA A 83 -4.20 9.81 -2.22
C ALA A 83 -4.03 9.76 -0.71
N CYS A 84 -2.85 10.16 -0.25
CA CYS A 84 -2.60 10.32 1.17
C CYS A 84 -2.94 11.79 1.54
N SER A 85 -3.83 11.99 2.50
CA SER A 85 -4.08 13.32 3.06
C SER A 85 -3.06 13.63 4.16
N GLN A 86 -2.81 14.92 4.41
CA GLN A 86 -2.15 15.41 5.65
C GLN A 86 -0.74 14.88 5.96
N GLY A 87 0.01 14.42 4.95
CA GLY A 87 1.38 13.97 5.15
C GLY A 87 1.51 12.49 5.55
N ASN A 88 0.41 11.74 5.60
CA ASN A 88 0.43 10.30 5.84
C ASN A 88 1.40 9.61 4.87
N VAL A 89 2.46 9.03 5.40
CA VAL A 89 3.51 8.35 4.64
C VAL A 89 3.17 6.86 4.52
N TRP A 90 3.56 6.25 3.41
CA TRP A 90 3.82 4.81 3.37
C TRP A 90 5.19 4.55 4.00
N MET A 91 5.22 3.99 5.20
CA MET A 91 6.44 3.57 5.86
C MET A 91 6.69 2.09 5.56
N VAL A 92 7.81 1.80 4.90
CA VAL A 92 8.27 0.45 4.58
C VAL A 92 9.52 0.19 5.41
N ASP A 93 9.32 -0.51 6.53
CA ASP A 93 10.34 -0.76 7.54
C ASP A 93 10.80 -2.22 7.50
N GLY A 94 11.95 -2.45 6.87
CA GLY A 94 12.54 -3.77 6.71
C GLY A 94 13.51 -4.19 7.82
N ARG A 95 13.82 -3.33 8.79
CA ARG A 95 14.86 -3.59 9.82
C ARG A 95 14.62 -4.85 10.66
N GLY A 96 13.37 -5.31 10.75
CA GLY A 96 13.02 -6.56 11.44
C GLY A 96 13.14 -7.83 10.58
N GLY A 97 13.35 -7.69 9.27
CA GLY A 97 13.48 -8.78 8.31
C GLY A 97 14.93 -9.20 8.11
N LYS A 98 15.20 -10.51 7.97
CA LYS A 98 16.53 -10.99 7.59
C LYS A 98 16.85 -10.55 6.16
N GLY A 99 17.71 -9.54 6.01
CA GLY A 99 18.08 -8.96 4.71
C GLY A 99 17.06 -7.95 4.17
N GLY A 100 16.32 -7.29 5.06
CA GLY A 100 15.30 -6.31 4.69
C GLY A 100 13.98 -6.93 4.21
N ILE A 101 13.12 -6.11 3.62
CA ILE A 101 11.86 -6.56 2.99
C ILE A 101 11.74 -6.15 1.52
N GLN A 102 11.02 -6.95 0.74
CA GLN A 102 10.75 -6.67 -0.67
C GLN A 102 9.31 -6.21 -0.89
N VAL A 103 9.14 -5.04 -1.51
CA VAL A 103 7.81 -4.51 -1.86
C VAL A 103 7.72 -4.18 -3.34
N ASN A 104 6.63 -4.64 -3.98
CA ASN A 104 6.36 -4.36 -5.39
C ASN A 104 5.10 -3.50 -5.56
N PHE A 105 5.14 -2.50 -6.43
CA PHE A 105 3.98 -1.70 -6.83
C PHE A 105 3.79 -1.76 -8.34
N LYS A 106 2.57 -2.06 -8.80
CA LYS A 106 2.28 -2.17 -10.23
C LYS A 106 0.97 -1.50 -10.64
N GLY A 107 1.05 -0.58 -11.60
CA GLY A 107 -0.13 -0.02 -12.28
C GLY A 107 -0.94 0.94 -11.42
N LEU A 108 -0.35 1.60 -10.42
CA LEU A 108 -1.04 2.45 -9.45
C LEU A 108 -0.86 3.94 -9.77
N ALA A 109 -1.78 4.78 -9.29
CA ALA A 109 -1.65 6.24 -9.35
C ALA A 109 -1.67 6.82 -7.93
N PHE A 110 -0.59 7.50 -7.56
CA PHE A 110 -0.43 8.15 -6.28
C PHE A 110 -0.50 9.67 -6.43
N ARG A 111 -1.26 10.31 -5.54
CA ARG A 111 -1.33 11.77 -5.43
C ARG A 111 -1.09 12.22 -4.00
N ASN A 112 -0.21 13.20 -3.83
CA ASN A 112 0.14 13.72 -2.51
C ASN A 112 0.56 12.59 -1.54
N SER A 113 1.31 11.61 -2.04
CA SER A 113 1.77 10.45 -1.28
C SER A 113 3.29 10.45 -1.19
N SER A 114 3.81 10.21 0.02
CA SER A 114 5.23 10.02 0.30
C SER A 114 5.47 8.56 0.70
N PHE A 115 6.65 8.05 0.37
CA PHE A 115 7.10 6.71 0.74
C PHE A 115 8.47 6.81 1.38
N ASP A 116 8.60 6.26 2.59
CA ASP A 116 9.87 6.09 3.27
C ASP A 116 10.23 4.61 3.26
N PHE A 117 11.35 4.27 2.62
CA PHE A 117 11.87 2.92 2.53
C PHE A 117 13.12 2.82 3.41
N VAL A 118 13.07 1.95 4.42
CA VAL A 118 14.18 1.69 5.34
C VAL A 118 14.53 0.20 5.25
N ASP A 119 15.77 -0.11 4.84
CA ASP A 119 16.23 -1.50 4.65
C ASP A 119 15.27 -2.33 3.77
N ALA A 120 14.94 -1.80 2.59
CA ALA A 120 13.93 -2.39 1.72
C ALA A 120 14.38 -2.44 0.26
N SER A 121 14.02 -3.54 -0.41
CA SER A 121 14.10 -3.69 -1.87
C SER A 121 12.76 -3.32 -2.49
N VAL A 122 12.76 -2.38 -3.44
CA VAL A 122 11.52 -1.84 -4.00
C VAL A 122 11.52 -1.96 -5.51
N ASN A 123 10.41 -2.44 -6.06
CA ASN A 123 10.17 -2.46 -7.50
C ASN A 123 8.88 -1.72 -7.83
N ILE A 124 8.99 -0.69 -8.68
CA ILE A 124 7.88 0.18 -9.06
C ILE A 124 7.73 0.09 -10.58
N LYS A 125 6.61 -0.47 -11.04
CA LYS A 125 6.35 -0.69 -12.46
C LYS A 125 5.05 -0.02 -12.86
N ASP A 126 5.11 0.88 -13.85
CA ASP A 126 3.93 1.54 -14.40
C ASP A 126 3.10 2.27 -13.32
N CYS A 127 3.78 2.94 -12.38
CA CYS A 127 3.14 3.79 -11.37
C CYS A 127 3.34 5.26 -11.69
N THR A 128 2.40 6.11 -11.28
CA THR A 128 2.54 7.57 -11.40
C THR A 128 2.48 8.22 -10.03
N PHE A 129 3.38 9.17 -9.77
CA PHE A 129 3.37 10.01 -8.57
C PHE A 129 3.11 11.45 -9.01
N ARG A 130 2.12 12.12 -8.42
CA ARG A 130 1.72 13.48 -8.81
C ARG A 130 1.41 14.34 -7.60
N GLU A 131 1.63 15.65 -7.76
CA GLU A 131 1.20 16.67 -6.79
C GLU A 131 1.67 16.37 -5.35
N THR A 132 2.89 15.85 -5.21
CA THR A 132 3.48 15.55 -3.90
C THR A 132 4.17 16.78 -3.34
N LYS A 133 3.84 17.13 -2.08
CA LYS A 133 4.49 18.24 -1.35
C LYS A 133 5.82 17.83 -0.69
N LEU A 134 6.01 16.53 -0.47
CA LEU A 134 7.22 15.89 0.04
C LEU A 134 7.91 15.12 -1.09
N PRO A 135 9.16 14.65 -0.91
CA PRO A 135 9.74 13.65 -1.79
C PRO A 135 8.79 12.48 -1.97
N ALA A 136 8.44 12.12 -3.20
CA ALA A 136 7.49 11.03 -3.44
C ALA A 136 8.05 9.67 -3.00
N LEU A 137 9.36 9.48 -3.17
CA LEU A 137 10.09 8.29 -2.76
C LEU A 137 11.33 8.75 -1.99
N ASN A 138 11.52 8.21 -0.80
CA ASN A 138 12.67 8.48 0.06
C ASN A 138 13.28 7.14 0.49
N PHE A 139 14.58 6.99 0.30
CA PHE A 139 15.31 5.75 0.56
C PHE A 139 16.36 6.00 1.62
N SER A 140 16.22 5.31 2.75
CA SER A 140 17.20 5.28 3.84
C SER A 140 17.96 3.97 3.77
N ILE A 141 19.21 4.07 3.31
CA ILE A 141 20.15 2.95 3.32
C ILE A 141 20.71 2.87 4.74
N VAL A 142 20.51 1.72 5.38
CA VAL A 142 21.01 1.44 6.74
C VAL A 142 22.07 0.35 6.60
N GLU A 143 23.31 0.63 6.98
CA GLU A 143 24.29 -0.43 7.22
C GLU A 143 23.89 -1.15 8.51
N LEU A 144 23.71 -2.46 8.42
CA LEU A 144 23.56 -3.32 9.59
C LEU A 144 24.97 -3.76 10.00
N ASP A 145 25.42 -3.26 11.16
CA ASP A 145 26.66 -3.68 11.82
C ASP A 145 26.67 -5.19 12.14
#